data_AF-A0A533XHY9-F1
#
_entry.id   AF-A0A533XHY9-F1
#
_cell.length_a   1.000
_cell.length_b   1.000
_cell.length_c   1.000
_cell.angle_alpha   90.00
_cell.angle_beta   90.00
_cell.angle_gamma   90.00
#
_symmetry.space_group_name_H-M   'P 1'
#
loop_
_entity.id
_entity.type
_entity.pdbx_description
1 polymer ?
#
loop_
_entity_poly.entity_id
_entity_poly.type
_entity_poly.pdbx_seq_one_letter_code
_entity_poly.pdbx_strand_id
1 'polypeptide(L)' 'MTSNVPAVSVIIPFYNAARFVRETLESVFAQIFRDFEIVCVDDGSTDDSLAIIADAA' A
#
# COMPACT_ATOMS: atom_id res chain seq x y z
N MET A 1 -3.61 25.05 12.35
CA MET A 1 -3.85 23.77 11.66
C MET A 1 -2.57 23.40 10.94
N THR A 2 -1.77 22.49 11.49
CA THR A 2 -0.62 21.95 10.76
C THR A 2 -1.08 20.68 10.08
N SER A 3 -1.46 20.77 8.81
CA SER A 3 -1.49 19.61 7.93
C SER A 3 -0.04 19.13 7.80
N ASN A 4 0.30 18.05 8.51
CA ASN A 4 1.59 17.41 8.34
C ASN A 4 1.54 16.61 7.04
N VAL A 5 1.92 17.26 5.94
CA VAL A 5 2.05 16.59 4.65
C VAL A 5 3.18 15.57 4.79
N PRO A 6 2.94 14.28 4.51
CA PRO A 6 4.00 13.28 4.54
C PRO A 6 5.15 13.69 3.63
N ALA A 7 6.38 13.49 4.07
CA ALA A 7 7.55 13.79 3.24
C ALA A 7 7.63 12.89 1.99
N VAL A 8 7.03 11.69 2.03
CA VAL A 8 7.01 10.72 0.92
C VAL A 8 5.63 10.09 0.80
N SER A 9 5.14 9.93 -0.45
CA SER A 9 3.97 9.10 -0.76
C SER A 9 4.41 7.90 -1.58
N VAL A 10 4.14 6.69 -1.08
CA VAL A 10 4.40 5.43 -1.78
C VAL A 10 3.12 5.00 -2.48
N ILE A 11 3.08 5.14 -3.81
CA ILE A 11 1.92 4.79 -4.63
C ILE A 11 2.11 3.36 -5.17
N ILE A 12 1.15 2.49 -4.88
CA ILE A 12 1.18 1.06 -5.27
C ILE A 12 -0.05 0.78 -6.14
N PRO A 13 0.04 0.97 -7.47
CA PRO A 13 -0.99 0.51 -8.39
C PRO A 13 -0.94 -1.01 -8.50
N PHE A 14 -2.08 -1.66 -8.54
CA PHE A 14 -2.16 -3.11 -8.69
C PHE A 14 -3.39 -3.55 -9.49
N TYR A 15 -3.24 -4.69 -10.17
CA TYR A 15 -4.30 -5.41 -10.83
C TYR A 15 -4.02 -6.91 -10.70
N ASN A 16 -4.94 -7.64 -10.08
CA ASN A 16 -4.81 -9.08 -9.81
C ASN A 16 -3.44 -9.49 -9.22
N ALA A 17 -3.05 -8.81 -8.15
CA ALA A 17 -1.75 -8.94 -7.48
C ALA A 17 -1.80 -9.79 -6.19
N ALA A 18 -2.82 -10.63 -5.98
CA ALA A 18 -3.01 -11.37 -4.73
C ALA A 18 -1.76 -12.16 -4.29
N ARG A 19 -0.99 -12.67 -5.27
CA ARG A 19 0.26 -13.40 -5.05
C ARG A 19 1.38 -12.54 -4.41
N PHE A 20 1.41 -11.24 -4.67
CA PHE A 20 2.55 -10.38 -4.36
C PHE A 20 2.23 -9.28 -3.35
N VAL A 21 0.97 -8.86 -3.28
CA VAL A 21 0.59 -7.62 -2.58
C VAL A 21 0.92 -7.64 -1.08
N ARG A 22 0.84 -8.82 -0.44
CA ARG A 22 1.25 -8.98 0.97
C ARG A 22 2.74 -8.70 1.18
N GLU A 23 3.60 -9.35 0.41
CA GLU A 23 5.06 -9.17 0.50
C GLU A 23 5.46 -7.74 0.16
N THR A 24 4.80 -7.13 -0.83
CA THR A 24 5.00 -5.72 -1.19
C THR A 24 4.70 -4.80 0.00
N LEU A 25 3.55 -4.97 0.66
CA LEU A 25 3.17 -4.16 1.82
C LEU A 25 4.12 -4.38 3.00
N GLU A 26 4.45 -5.64 3.33
CA GLU A 26 5.40 -5.98 4.39
C GLU A 26 6.77 -5.32 4.17
N SER A 27 7.25 -5.30 2.91
CA SER A 27 8.49 -4.62 2.53
C SER A 27 8.42 -3.12 2.78
N VAL A 28 7.33 -2.45 2.42
CA VAL A 28 7.17 -1.00 2.64
C VAL A 28 6.97 -0.67 4.13
N PHE A 29 6.29 -1.53 4.89
CA PHE A 29 6.14 -1.33 6.34
C PHE A 29 7.43 -1.53 7.13
N ALA A 30 8.37 -2.32 6.60
CA ALA A 30 9.67 -2.58 7.21
C ALA A 30 10.67 -1.41 7.10
N GLN A 31 10.33 -0.32 6.41
CA GLN A 31 11.23 0.81 6.22
C GLN A 31 11.56 1.54 7.53
N ILE A 32 12.80 2.03 7.63
CA ILE A 32 13.30 2.78 8.80
C ILE A 32 12.83 4.24 8.81
N PHE A 33 12.64 4.83 7.63
CA PHE A 33 12.04 6.15 7.48
C PHE A 33 10.54 6.03 7.71
N ARG A 34 9.92 6.93 8.49
CA ARG A 34 8.52 6.78 8.96
C ARG A 34 7.56 7.90 8.54
N ASP A 35 8.06 9.01 8.03
CA ASP A 35 7.21 10.13 7.60
C ASP A 35 6.74 9.93 6.15
N PHE A 36 5.95 8.87 5.96
CA PHE A 36 5.41 8.51 4.65
C PHE A 36 3.97 7.98 4.75
N GLU A 37 3.25 8.09 3.64
CA GLU A 37 1.95 7.44 3.45
C GLU A 37 2.04 6.37 2.36
N ILE A 38 1.12 5.39 2.39
CA ILE A 38 0.95 4.39 1.34
C ILE A 38 -0.41 4.59 0.70
N VAL A 39 -0.44 4.69 -0.63
CA VAL A 39 -1.66 4.81 -1.42
C VAL A 39 -1.75 3.62 -2.36
N CYS A 40 -2.62 2.65 -2.04
CA CYS A 40 -2.89 1.51 -2.91
C CYS A 40 -3.99 1.88 -3.91
N VAL A 41 -3.75 1.65 -5.20
CA VAL A 41 -4.68 1.99 -6.28
C VAL A 41 -5.05 0.72 -7.04
N ASP A 42 -6.30 0.27 -6.90
CA ASP A 42 -6.83 -0.87 -7.63
C ASP A 42 -7.24 -0.46 -9.05
N ASP A 43 -6.78 -1.20 -10.06
CA ASP A 43 -7.16 -1.05 -11.47
C ASP A 43 -8.22 -2.10 -11.88
N GLY A 44 -9.20 -2.34 -10.99
CA GLY A 44 -10.33 -3.23 -11.24
C GLY A 44 -10.02 -4.73 -11.03
N SER A 45 -9.28 -5.07 -9.98
CA SER A 45 -8.96 -6.45 -9.64
C SER A 45 -10.22 -7.29 -9.39
N THR A 46 -10.12 -8.57 -9.74
CA THR A 46 -11.20 -9.57 -9.56
C THR A 46 -10.76 -10.77 -8.72
N ASP A 47 -9.50 -10.77 -8.29
CA ASP A 47 -8.93 -11.74 -7.35
C ASP A 47 -8.95 -11.21 -5.90
N ASP A 48 -8.26 -11.91 -5.01
CA ASP A 48 -8.22 -11.58 -3.58
C ASP A 48 -7.32 -10.38 -3.22
N SER A 49 -6.78 -9.62 -4.20
CA SER A 49 -5.86 -8.50 -3.94
C SER A 49 -6.43 -7.49 -2.95
N LEU A 50 -7.69 -7.10 -3.17
CA LEU A 50 -8.40 -6.13 -2.32
C LEU A 50 -8.57 -6.64 -0.90
N ALA A 51 -8.94 -7.91 -0.74
CA ALA A 51 -9.10 -8.53 0.57
C ALA A 51 -7.78 -8.57 1.33
N ILE A 52 -6.68 -8.92 0.65
CA ILE A 52 -5.35 -8.96 1.26
C ILE A 52 -4.88 -7.57 1.69
N ILE A 53 -5.14 -6.53 0.89
CA ILE A 53 -4.81 -5.13 1.26
C ILE A 53 -5.63 -4.67 2.45
N ALA A 54 -6.93 -4.97 2.49
CA ALA A 54 -7.82 -4.56 3.58
C ALA A 54 -7.39 -5.18 4.93
N ASP A 55 -6.92 -6.42 4.93
CA ASP A 55 -6.38 -7.10 6.11
C ASP A 55 -5.02 -6.54 6.59
N ALA A 56 -4.32 -5.80 5.75
CA ALA A 56 -3.00 -5.23 6.04
C ALA A 56 -3.04 -3.78 6.54
N ALA A 57 -4.23 -3.16 6.58
CA ALA A 57 -4.48 -1.81 7.09
C ALA A 57 -4.83 -1.83 8.59
#